data_AF-A0A401LBP5-F1
#
_entry.id   AF-A0A401LBP5-F1
#
_cell.length_a   1.000
_cell.length_b   1.000
_cell.length_c   1.000
_cell.angle_alpha   90.00
_cell.angle_beta   90.00
_cell.angle_gamma   90.00
#
_symmetry.space_group_name_H-M   'P 1'
#
loop_
_entity.id
_entity.type
_entity.pdbx_description
1 polymer ?
#
loop_
_entity_poly.entity_id
_entity_poly.type
_entity_poly.pdbx_seq_one_letter_code
_entity_poly.pdbx_strand_id
1 'polypeptide(L)'
;MGILDAKNKVIAGDYIGGKIMHSGGKVVLSINLGNMIILNKKMVAAHKIESEVKGNHKISVSFADGRKSLLELDDALCTALLAQLF
;
A
#
# COMPACT_ATOMS: atom_id res chain seq x y z
N MET A 1 11.21 23.13 5.61
CA MET A 1 11.10 22.15 4.51
C MET A 1 10.20 21.03 5.04
N GLY A 2 8.90 21.08 4.74
CA GLY A 2 7.92 20.20 5.35
C GLY A 2 8.12 18.77 4.87
N ILE A 3 8.36 17.83 5.79
CA ILE A 3 8.22 16.41 5.50
C ILE A 3 6.76 16.21 5.11
N LEU A 4 6.51 15.81 3.87
CA LEU A 4 5.21 15.26 3.50
C LEU A 4 5.10 13.94 4.25
N ASP A 5 4.34 13.94 5.34
CA ASP A 5 4.07 12.73 6.11
C ASP A 5 3.01 11.93 5.34
N ALA A 6 3.42 10.82 4.73
CA ALA A 6 2.46 9.94 4.07
C ALA A 6 1.46 9.40 5.09
N LYS A 7 0.20 9.31 4.70
CA LYS A 7 -0.84 8.83 5.61
C LYS A 7 -0.88 7.32 5.74
N ASN A 8 -0.02 6.59 5.02
CA ASN A 8 0.06 5.13 5.01
C ASN A 8 -1.33 4.50 4.87
N LYS A 9 -2.02 4.83 3.77
CA LYS A 9 -3.41 4.47 3.56
C LYS A 9 -3.77 4.34 2.09
N VAL A 10 -4.90 3.72 1.83
CA VAL A 10 -5.55 3.73 0.52
C VAL A 10 -6.25 5.07 0.32
N ILE A 11 -5.87 5.79 -0.74
CA ILE A 11 -6.40 7.10 -1.08
C ILE A 11 -7.40 7.06 -2.26
N ALA A 12 -7.40 6.00 -3.08
CA ALA A 12 -8.36 5.79 -4.16
C ALA A 12 -8.61 4.29 -4.44
N GLY A 13 -9.73 3.95 -5.10
CA GLY A 13 -10.10 2.58 -5.50
C GLY A 13 -10.99 1.80 -4.52
N ASP A 14 -11.01 0.48 -4.64
CA ASP A 14 -11.96 -0.40 -3.94
C ASP A 14 -11.76 -0.46 -2.42
N TYR A 15 -10.55 -0.19 -1.94
CA TYR A 15 -10.21 -0.25 -0.50
C TYR A 15 -9.95 1.12 0.13
N ILE A 16 -10.51 2.20 -0.45
CA ILE A 16 -10.35 3.57 0.07
C ILE A 16 -10.53 3.63 1.59
N GLY A 17 -9.63 4.35 2.26
CA GLY A 17 -9.65 4.54 3.70
C GLY A 17 -8.98 3.42 4.50
N GLY A 18 -8.66 2.28 3.86
CA GLY A 18 -7.88 1.22 4.49
C GLY A 18 -6.48 1.70 4.88
N LYS A 19 -6.01 1.29 6.05
CA LYS A 19 -4.68 1.64 6.58
C LYS A 19 -3.64 0.64 6.12
N ILE A 20 -2.46 1.12 5.77
CA ILE A 20 -1.31 0.30 5.44
C ILE A 20 -0.36 0.32 6.63
N MET A 21 0.06 -0.85 7.08
CA MET A 21 0.92 -0.98 8.26
C MET A 21 1.79 -2.22 8.17
N HIS A 22 2.87 -2.21 8.95
CA HIS A 22 3.66 -3.40 9.22
C HIS A 22 2.95 -4.26 10.27
N SER A 23 2.78 -5.55 9.97
CA SER A 23 2.31 -6.54 10.94
C SER A 23 2.99 -7.88 10.69
N GLY A 24 3.62 -8.44 11.72
CA GLY A 24 4.33 -9.73 11.64
C GLY A 24 5.43 -9.76 10.56
N GLY A 25 6.16 -8.66 10.38
CA GLY A 25 7.20 -8.54 9.34
C GLY A 25 6.68 -8.37 7.91
N LYS A 26 5.36 -8.24 7.72
CA LYS A 26 4.72 -8.08 6.41
C LYS A 26 4.01 -6.75 6.29
N VAL A 27 3.86 -6.25 5.06
CA VAL A 27 2.98 -5.11 4.79
C VAL A 27 1.55 -5.60 4.62
N VAL A 28 0.64 -5.00 5.38
CA VAL A 28 -0.77 -5.39 5.48
C VAL A 28 -1.67 -4.18 5.27
N LEU A 29 -2.74 -4.39 4.51
CA LEU A 29 -3.86 -3.47 4.34
C LEU A 29 -4.98 -3.84 5.32
N SER A 30 -5.22 -3.00 6.31
CA SER A 30 -6.34 -3.13 7.24
C SER A 30 -7.51 -2.24 6.78
N ILE A 31 -8.60 -2.86 6.35
CA ILE A 31 -9.80 -2.15 5.87
C ILE A 31 -10.69 -1.77 7.04
N ASN A 32 -10.88 -2.70 7.98
CA ASN A 32 -11.63 -2.50 9.22
C ASN A 32 -11.15 -3.52 10.28
N LEU A 33 -11.70 -3.45 11.49
CA LEU A 33 -11.34 -4.34 12.59
C LEU A 33 -11.68 -5.79 12.23
N GLY A 34 -10.67 -6.59 11.94
CA GLY A 34 -10.79 -8.01 11.55
C GLY A 34 -10.56 -8.31 10.07
N ASN A 35 -10.72 -7.34 9.16
CA ASN A 35 -10.40 -7.56 7.73
C ASN A 35 -9.03 -6.94 7.39
N MET A 36 -8.03 -7.81 7.37
CA MET A 36 -6.65 -7.51 7.02
C MET A 36 -6.23 -8.31 5.79
N ILE A 37 -5.70 -7.62 4.78
CA ILE A 37 -5.20 -8.20 3.54
C ILE A 37 -3.69 -8.07 3.53
N ILE A 38 -2.98 -9.20 3.44
CA ILE A 38 -1.52 -9.19 3.31
C ILE A 38 -1.16 -8.81 1.87
N LEU A 39 -0.39 -7.73 1.70
CA LEU A 39 0.05 -7.26 0.38
C LEU A 39 1.29 -8.06 -0.06
N ASN A 40 1.07 -9.16 -0.75
CA ASN A 40 2.11 -10.05 -1.30
C ASN A 40 1.80 -10.42 -2.75
N LYS A 41 2.76 -11.08 -3.44
CA LYS A 41 2.63 -11.54 -4.83
C LYS A 41 1.41 -12.41 -5.15
N LYS A 42 0.83 -13.13 -4.17
CA LYS A 42 -0.37 -13.94 -4.40
C LYS A 42 -1.64 -13.08 -4.45
N MET A 43 -1.66 -12.00 -3.67
CA MET A 43 -2.82 -11.12 -3.55
C MET A 43 -2.74 -9.94 -4.52
N VAL A 44 -1.54 -9.44 -4.80
CA VAL A 44 -1.29 -8.32 -5.72
C VAL A 44 -0.85 -8.89 -7.06
N ALA A 45 -1.72 -8.78 -8.07
CA ALA A 45 -1.46 -9.24 -9.43
C ALA A 45 -0.55 -8.28 -10.21
N ALA A 46 -0.69 -6.98 -9.99
CA ALA A 46 0.15 -5.96 -10.60
C ALA A 46 0.32 -4.75 -9.70
N HIS A 47 1.44 -4.05 -9.83
CA HIS A 47 1.68 -2.78 -9.16
C HIS A 47 2.28 -1.78 -10.15
N LYS A 48 2.01 -0.49 -9.93
CA LYS A 48 2.55 0.62 -10.70
C LYS A 48 2.84 1.79 -9.78
N ILE A 49 4.05 2.32 -9.86
CA ILE A 49 4.44 3.54 -9.16
C ILE A 49 3.85 4.72 -9.94
N GLU A 50 2.94 5.46 -9.32
CA GLU A 50 2.32 6.66 -9.91
C GLU A 50 3.11 7.93 -9.54
N SER A 51 3.68 7.96 -8.34
CA SER A 51 4.48 9.09 -7.87
C SER A 51 5.47 8.63 -6.81
N GLU A 52 6.70 9.09 -6.93
CA GLU A 52 7.79 8.80 -5.99
C GLU A 52 8.33 10.14 -5.48
N VAL A 53 7.77 10.62 -4.36
CA VAL A 53 8.22 11.84 -3.70
C VAL A 53 8.79 11.46 -2.35
N LYS A 54 9.91 12.06 -1.97
CA LYS A 54 10.56 11.78 -0.67
C LYS A 54 9.57 11.96 0.48
N GLY A 55 9.31 10.90 1.24
CA GLY A 55 8.33 10.85 2.33
C GLY A 55 6.88 10.56 1.92
N ASN A 56 6.53 10.62 0.62
CA ASN A 56 5.18 10.30 0.12
C ASN A 56 5.23 9.65 -1.27
N HIS A 57 4.95 8.34 -1.28
CA HIS A 57 4.91 7.51 -2.47
C HIS A 57 3.48 7.11 -2.78
N LYS A 58 3.12 7.15 -4.07
CA LYS A 58 1.82 6.71 -4.55
C LYS A 58 1.98 5.50 -5.45
N ILE A 59 1.41 4.37 -5.03
CA ILE A 59 1.48 3.10 -5.77
C ILE A 59 0.07 2.60 -6.05
N SER A 60 -0.25 2.47 -7.34
CA SER A 60 -1.44 1.74 -7.79
C SER A 60 -1.19 0.24 -7.68
N VAL A 61 -2.05 -0.48 -6.97
CA VAL A 61 -2.05 -1.94 -6.89
C VAL A 61 -3.31 -2.49 -7.53
N SER A 62 -3.15 -3.56 -8.31
CA SER A 62 -4.24 -4.39 -8.82
C SER A 62 -4.18 -5.73 -8.11
N PHE A 63 -5.26 -6.10 -7.46
CA PHE A 63 -5.38 -7.34 -6.71
C PHE A 63 -5.78 -8.50 -7.64
N ALA A 64 -5.46 -9.73 -7.23
CA ALA A 64 -5.76 -10.94 -7.98
C ALA A 64 -7.27 -11.19 -8.14
N ASP A 65 -8.09 -10.59 -7.29
CA ASP A 65 -9.56 -10.61 -7.39
C ASP A 65 -10.14 -9.56 -8.36
N GLY A 66 -9.28 -8.80 -9.05
CA GLY A 66 -9.67 -7.77 -10.01
C GLY A 66 -9.86 -6.38 -9.40
N ARG A 67 -9.88 -6.25 -8.07
CA ARG A 67 -9.96 -4.94 -7.41
C ARG A 67 -8.69 -4.14 -7.62
N LYS A 68 -8.80 -2.81 -7.53
CA LYS A 68 -7.70 -1.87 -7.70
C LYS A 68 -7.71 -0.84 -6.59
N SER A 69 -6.53 -0.41 -6.16
CA SER A 69 -6.41 0.64 -5.15
C SER A 69 -5.14 1.46 -5.32
N LEU A 70 -5.22 2.74 -4.99
CA LEU A 70 -4.09 3.64 -4.94
C LEU A 70 -3.65 3.81 -3.48
N LEU A 71 -2.44 3.39 -3.20
CA LEU A 71 -1.81 3.44 -1.89
C LEU A 71 -0.98 4.72 -1.79
N GLU A 72 -1.06 5.41 -0.66
CA GLU A 72 -0.12 6.45 -0.25
C GLU A 72 0.72 5.90 0.90
N LEU A 73 2.04 5.84 0.72
CA LEU A 73 2.99 5.19 1.63
C LEU A 73 4.19 6.08 1.91
N ASP A 74 4.77 5.98 3.09
CA ASP A 74 6.08 6.56 3.41
C ASP A 74 7.21 5.76 2.75
N ASP A 75 8.44 6.26 2.87
CA ASP A 75 9.63 5.63 2.30
C ASP A 75 9.82 4.18 2.81
N ALA A 76 9.53 3.92 4.09
CA ALA A 76 9.77 2.62 4.72
C ALA A 76 8.76 1.56 4.26
N LEU A 77 7.47 1.90 4.26
CA LEU A 77 6.39 1.02 3.79
C LEU A 77 6.44 0.82 2.28
N CYS A 78 6.81 1.85 1.51
CA CYS A 78 7.05 1.73 0.08
C CYS A 78 8.14 0.69 -0.22
N THR A 79 9.30 0.85 0.43
CA THR A 79 10.44 -0.08 0.28
C THR A 79 10.06 -1.50 0.67
N ALA A 80 9.38 -1.67 1.81
CA ALA A 80 8.95 -2.97 2.28
C ALA A 80 7.89 -3.61 1.38
N LEU A 81 6.94 -2.82 0.87
CA LEU A 81 5.91 -3.33 -0.04
C LEU A 81 6.57 -3.85 -1.32
N LEU A 82 7.41 -3.05 -1.96
CA LEU A 82 8.12 -3.44 -3.17
C LEU A 82 8.96 -4.70 -2.92
N ALA A 83 9.71 -4.75 -1.83
CA ALA A 83 10.51 -5.92 -1.47
C ALA A 83 9.69 -7.22 -1.31
N GLN A 84 8.42 -7.14 -0.91
CA GLN A 84 7.52 -8.31 -0.85
C GLN A 84 6.84 -8.64 -2.19
N LEU A 85 6.79 -7.68 -3.12
CA LEU A 85 6.22 -7.85 -4.46
C LEU A 85 7.27 -8.31 -5.48
N PHE A 86 8.57 -8.12 -5.21
CA PHE A 86 9.71 -8.65 -5.98
C PHE A 86 10.23 -9.98 -5.44
#